data_AF-A0A2Z5AEL7-F1
#
_entry.id   AF-A0A2Z5AEL7-F1
#
_cell.length_a   1.000
_cell.length_b   1.000
_cell.length_c   1.000
_cell.angle_alpha   90.00
_cell.angle_beta   90.00
_cell.angle_gamma   90.00
#
_symmetry.space_group_name_H-M   'P 1'
#
loop_
_entity.id
_entity.type
_entity.pdbx_description
1 polymer ?
#
loop_
_entity_poly.entity_id
_entity_poly.type
_entity_poly.pdbx_seq_one_letter_code
_entity_poly.pdbx_strand_id
1 'polypeptide(L)' 'MSHPLRGYVATLMLIALESYAAGIGVPTILIPEALAGAIPTYRELSFYYNSKGQLVKQVE' A
#
# COMPACT_ATOMS: atom_id res chain seq x y z
N MET A 1 -4.97 -26.47 -6.20
CA MET A 1 -3.65 -25.90 -6.57
C MET A 1 -3.63 -24.43 -6.15
N SER A 2 -2.64 -24.02 -5.36
CA SER A 2 -2.45 -22.61 -4.99
C SER A 2 -1.49 -21.97 -5.99
N HIS A 3 -1.85 -20.80 -6.54
CA HIS A 3 -0.97 -20.06 -7.43
C HIS A 3 0.32 -19.67 -6.67
N PRO A 4 1.54 -19.80 -7.25
CA PRO A 4 2.80 -19.51 -6.55
C PRO A 4 2.88 -18.09 -5.98
N LEU A 5 2.19 -17.13 -6.60
CA LEU A 5 2.13 -15.74 -6.15
C LEU A 5 1.00 -15.44 -5.15
N ARG A 6 0.16 -16.42 -4.78
CA ARG A 6 -0.91 -16.18 -3.80
C ARG A 6 -0.27 -15.73 -2.48
N GLY A 7 -0.68 -14.58 -1.97
CA GLY A 7 -0.10 -13.93 -0.79
C GLY A 7 1.00 -12.92 -1.09
N TYR A 8 1.59 -12.93 -2.29
CA TYR A 8 2.65 -12.00 -2.70
C TYR A 8 2.17 -10.89 -3.65
N VAL A 9 1.01 -11.06 -4.28
CA VAL A 9 0.49 -10.09 -5.27
C VAL A 9 0.45 -8.66 -4.70
N ALA A 10 -0.02 -8.49 -3.46
CA ALA A 10 -0.11 -7.17 -2.83
C ALA A 10 1.28 -6.54 -2.61
N THR A 11 2.23 -7.29 -2.05
CA THR A 11 3.60 -6.84 -1.83
C THR A 11 4.30 -6.48 -3.14
N LEU A 12 4.18 -7.33 -4.17
CA LEU A 12 4.79 -7.09 -5.47
C LEU A 12 4.21 -5.86 -6.17
N MET A 13 2.89 -5.67 -6.11
CA MET A 13 2.25 -4.45 -6.64
C MET A 13 2.73 -3.20 -5.88
N LEU A 14 2.88 -3.29 -4.56
CA LEU A 14 3.35 -2.16 -3.76
C LEU A 14 4.77 -1.75 -4.12
N ILE A 15 5.70 -2.71 -4.27
CA ILE A 15 7.08 -2.43 -4.70
C ILE A 15 7.11 -1.67 -6.03
N ALA A 16 6.29 -2.10 -7.00
CA ALA A 16 6.20 -1.44 -8.30
C ALA A 16 5.63 -0.01 -8.18
N LEU A 17 4.59 0.17 -7.35
CA LEU A 17 3.98 1.48 -7.11
C LEU A 17 4.93 2.44 -6.40
N GLU A 18 5.69 1.98 -5.41
CA GLU A 18 6.69 2.79 -4.72
C GLU A 18 7.81 3.22 -5.67
N SER A 19 8.34 2.29 -6.46
CA SER A 19 9.37 2.58 -7.46
C SER A 19 8.90 3.64 -8.45
N TYR A 20 7.65 3.54 -8.90
CA TYR A 20 7.06 4.53 -9.80
C TYR A 20 6.86 5.88 -9.10
N ALA A 21 6.30 5.89 -7.90
CA ALA A 21 6.04 7.10 -7.13
C ALA A 21 7.34 7.87 -6.82
N ALA A 22 8.40 7.17 -6.43
CA ALA A 22 9.73 7.73 -6.23
C ALA A 22 10.26 8.36 -7.53
N GLY A 23 10.12 7.66 -8.66
CA GLY A 23 10.54 8.15 -9.98
C GLY A 23 9.86 9.44 -10.44
N ILE A 24 8.64 9.73 -9.95
CA ILE A 24 7.89 10.96 -10.27
C ILE A 24 7.83 11.98 -9.11
N GLY A 25 8.54 11.73 -8.00
CA GLY A 25 8.60 12.63 -6.86
C GLY A 25 7.30 12.69 -6.04
N VAL A 26 6.49 11.63 -6.04
CA VAL A 26 5.29 11.52 -5.20
C VAL A 26 5.70 10.95 -3.84
N PRO A 27 5.51 11.68 -2.73
CA PRO A 27 6.05 11.27 -1.42
C PRO A 27 5.18 10.26 -0.67
N THR A 28 3.92 10.06 -1.10
CA THR A 28 2.95 9.23 -0.39
C THR A 28 2.01 8.51 -1.34
N ILE A 29 1.67 7.27 -0.97
CA ILE A 29 0.60 6.48 -1.60
C ILE A 29 -0.62 6.55 -0.69
N LEU A 30 -1.78 6.91 -1.26
CA LEU A 30 -3.06 7.01 -0.57
C LEU A 30 -3.95 5.84 -0.97
N ILE A 31 -4.61 5.21 0.01
CA ILE A 31 -5.74 4.31 -0.25
C ILE A 31 -7.04 5.09 -0.03
N PRO A 32 -7.75 5.47 -1.10
CA PRO A 32 -9.07 6.08 -0.97
C PRO A 32 -10.08 5.04 -0.47
N GLU A 33 -10.93 5.43 0.47
CA GLU A 33 -12.11 4.66 0.89
C GLU A 33 -11.81 3.18 1.22
N ALA A 34 -10.74 2.94 1.98
CA ALA A 34 -10.35 1.60 2.38
C ALA A 34 -11.50 0.85 3.09
N LEU A 35 -11.83 -0.34 2.60
CA LEU A 35 -12.79 -1.22 3.28
C LEU A 35 -12.28 -1.55 4.68
N ALA A 36 -13.16 -1.45 5.68
CA ALA A 36 -12.78 -1.64 7.09
C ALA A 36 -12.08 -2.99 7.34
N GLY A 37 -12.54 -4.06 6.68
CA GLY A 37 -11.93 -5.40 6.78
C GLY A 37 -10.55 -5.53 6.14
N ALA A 38 -10.15 -4.60 5.26
CA ALA A 38 -8.84 -4.61 4.59
C ALA A 38 -7.77 -3.79 5.34
N ILE A 39 -8.16 -2.98 6.33
CA ILE A 39 -7.23 -2.15 7.12
C ILE A 39 -6.08 -2.98 7.74
N PRO A 40 -6.31 -4.17 8.34
CA PRO A 40 -5.22 -4.98 8.88
C PRO A 40 -4.16 -5.34 7.83
N THR A 41 -4.59 -5.73 6.62
CA THR A 41 -3.68 -6.02 5.50
C THR A 41 -2.90 -4.79 5.07
N TYR A 42 -3.53 -3.61 5.00
CA TYR A 42 -2.82 -2.37 4.69
C TYR A 42 -1.79 -2.00 5.77
N ARG A 43 -2.06 -2.29 7.04
CA ARG A 43 -1.07 -2.08 8.12
C ARG A 43 0.14 -3.00 7.99
N GLU A 44 -0.05 -4.26 7.59
CA GLU A 44 1.06 -5.18 7.26
C GLU A 44 1.93 -4.64 6.11
N LEU A 45 1.33 -3.85 5.23
CA LEU A 45 1.99 -3.15 4.13
C LEU A 45 2.48 -1.74 4.51
N SER A 46 2.58 -1.42 5.80
CA SER A 46 3.07 -0.14 6.33
C SER A 46 2.23 1.09 5.97
N PHE A 47 0.92 0.91 5.71
CA PHE A 47 -0.02 2.02 5.63
C PHE A 47 -0.56 2.36 7.02
N TYR A 48 -0.63 3.65 7.32
CA TYR A 48 -1.14 4.18 8.57
C TYR A 48 -2.03 5.40 8.33
N TYR A 49 -2.93 5.68 9.28
CA TYR A 49 -3.73 6.89 9.22
C TYR A 49 -2.87 8.11 9.54
N ASN A 50 -2.91 9.12 8.67
CA ASN A 50 -2.33 10.42 8.95
C ASN A 50 -3.26 11.29 9.83
N SER A 51 -2.82 12.51 10.17
CA SER A 51 -3.60 13.47 10.96
C SER A 51 -4.91 13.91 10.31
N LYS A 52 -5.11 13.65 9.01
CA LYS A 52 -6.34 13.93 8.25
C LYS A 52 -7.28 12.73 8.19
N GLY A 53 -6.96 11.63 8.88
CA GLY A 53 -7.75 10.40 8.84
C GLY A 53 -7.64 9.64 7.51
N GLN A 54 -6.58 9.87 6.73
CA GLN A 54 -6.35 9.20 5.46
C GLN A 54 -5.36 8.05 5.64
N LEU A 55 -5.64 6.89 5.05
CA LEU A 55 -4.75 5.73 5.10
C LEU A 55 -3.65 5.88 4.04
N VAL A 56 -2.43 6.15 4.49
CA VAL A 56 -1.29 6.48 3.62
C VAL A 56 -0.05 5.66 3.95
N LYS A 57 0.81 5.47 2.96
CA LYS A 57 2.18 4.97 3.11
C LYS A 57 3.16 6.02 2.58
N GLN A 58 4.23 6.28 3.32
CA GLN A 58 5.35 7.07 2.82
C GLN A 58 6.12 6.25 1.80
N VAL A 59 6.49 6.91 0.70
CA VAL A 59 7.38 6.34 -0.31
C VAL A 59 8.81 6.48 0.20
N GLU A 60 9.57 5.39 0.13
CA GLU A 60 11.00 5.34 0.48
C GLU A 60 11.90 5.76 -0.70
#